data_AF-A0AA38FHU4-F1
#
_entry.id   AF-A0AA38FHU4-F1
#
_cell.length_a   1.000
_cell.length_b   1.000
_cell.length_c   1.000
_cell.angle_alpha   90.00
_cell.angle_beta   90.00
_cell.angle_gamma   90.00
#
_symmetry.space_group_name_H-M   'P 1'
#
loop_
_entity.id
_entity.type
_entity.pdbx_description
1 polymer ?
#
loop_
_entity_poly.entity_id
_entity_poly.type
_entity_poly.pdbx_seq_one_letter_code
_entity_poly.pdbx_strand_id
1 'polypeptide(L)' 'MARPSMGSYFTVWKGPGCNNKAARYSKCGCSNIDSNLRGGYEFVYQGQTASAYNQPNCNGVAQTGFSGGAQ' A
#
# COMPACT_ATOMS: atom_id res chain seq x y z
N MET A 1 -11.67 0.80 26.76
CA MET A 1 -12.03 0.95 25.33
C MET A 1 -10.73 0.93 24.53
N ALA A 2 -10.50 -0.10 23.71
CA ALA A 2 -9.30 -0.18 22.89
C ALA A 2 -9.35 0.91 21.80
N ARG A 3 -8.35 1.79 21.76
CA ARG A 3 -8.20 2.76 20.66
C ARG A 3 -8.05 1.95 19.37
N PRO A 4 -8.75 2.28 18.28
CA PRO A 4 -8.45 1.65 16.99
C PRO A 4 -6.95 1.86 16.74
N SER A 5 -6.20 0.77 16.63
CA SER A 5 -4.77 0.82 16.38
C SER A 5 -4.57 1.49 15.03
N MET A 6 -4.19 2.77 15.06
CA MET A 6 -3.81 3.54 13.88
C MET A 6 -2.56 2.89 13.29
N GLY A 7 -2.70 2.40 12.07
CA GLY A 7 -1.65 1.68 11.34
C GLY A 7 -1.58 2.22 9.92
N SER A 8 -0.37 2.38 9.41
CA SER A 8 -0.13 2.77 8.03
C SER A 8 -0.82 1.80 7.09
N TYR A 9 -1.27 2.32 5.95
CA TYR A 9 -1.98 1.51 4.97
C TYR A 9 -1.67 1.98 3.56
N PHE A 10 -1.79 1.04 2.65
CA PHE A 10 -1.57 1.24 1.24
C PHE A 10 -2.87 1.03 0.48
N THR A 11 -3.33 2.05 -0.23
CA THR A 11 -4.53 2.01 -1.05
C THR A 11 -4.13 1.94 -2.52
N VAL A 12 -4.80 1.08 -3.28
CA VAL A 12 -4.60 0.94 -4.73
C VAL A 12 -5.94 1.00 -5.44
N TRP A 13 -5.95 1.57 -6.65
CA TRP A 13 -7.18 1.78 -7.41
C TRP A 13 -7.18 1.01 -8.74
N LYS A 14 -8.38 0.61 -9.17
CA LYS A 14 -8.66 0.00 -10.48
C LYS A 14 -8.69 1.06 -11.58
N GLY A 15 -7.97 0.87 -12.68
CA GLY A 15 -8.03 1.83 -13.79
C GLY A 15 -7.44 3.20 -13.45
N PRO A 16 -7.22 4.09 -14.41
CA PRO A 16 -6.35 5.25 -14.24
C PRO A 16 -6.76 6.15 -13.07
N GLY A 17 -5.77 6.56 -12.27
CA GLY A 17 -5.94 7.49 -11.15
C GLY A 17 -6.56 6.88 -9.88
N CYS A 18 -6.97 7.73 -8.95
CA CYS A 18 -7.40 7.36 -7.60
C CYS A 18 -8.93 7.49 -7.35
N ASN A 19 -9.75 7.43 -8.41
CA ASN A 19 -11.20 7.71 -8.34
C ASN A 19 -12.11 6.48 -8.51
N ASN A 20 -11.51 5.30 -8.73
CA ASN A 20 -12.24 4.07 -9.08
C ASN A 20 -12.33 3.11 -7.89
N LYS A 21 -12.76 1.86 -8.14
CA LYS A 21 -12.77 0.80 -7.13
C LYS A 21 -11.38 0.62 -6.53
N ALA A 22 -11.28 0.68 -5.20
CA ALA A 22 -10.01 0.57 -4.49
C ALA A 22 -9.92 -0.71 -3.65
N ALA A 23 -8.69 -1.14 -3.37
CA ALA A 23 -8.39 -2.07 -2.28
C ALA A 23 -7.38 -1.44 -1.34
N ARG A 24 -7.52 -1.73 -0.04
CA ARG A 24 -6.65 -1.23 1.01
C ARG A 24 -5.93 -2.38 1.69
N TYR A 25 -4.61 -2.23 1.82
CA TYR A 25 -3.73 -3.16 2.51
C TYR A 25 -3.20 -2.50 3.78
N SER A 26 -3.61 -3.00 4.93
CA SER A 26 -3.19 -2.50 6.26
C SER A 26 -2.60 -3.60 7.15
N LYS A 27 -2.48 -4.82 6.63
CA LYS A 27 -1.86 -5.93 7.37
C LYS A 27 -0.35 -5.75 7.40
N CYS A 28 0.26 -6.09 8.54
CA CYS A 28 1.71 -6.21 8.63
C CYS A 28 2.23 -7.35 7.73
N GLY A 29 3.46 -7.21 7.26
CA GLY A 29 4.08 -8.15 6.33
C GLY A 29 3.81 -7.79 4.86
N CYS A 30 3.89 -8.79 3.99
CA CYS A 30 3.78 -8.57 2.54
C CYS A 30 2.37 -8.82 2.00
N SER A 31 1.96 -8.01 1.03
CA SER A 31 0.74 -8.21 0.25
C SER A 31 1.03 -8.11 -1.24
N ASN A 32 0.54 -9.07 -2.02
CA ASN A 32 0.52 -8.92 -3.47
C ASN A 32 -0.61 -7.98 -3.87
N ILE A 33 -0.27 -6.99 -4.71
CA ILE A 33 -1.27 -6.10 -5.31
C ILE A 33 -2.00 -6.86 -6.40
N ASP A 34 -3.33 -6.81 -6.40
CA ASP A 34 -4.16 -7.42 -7.44
C ASP A 34 -3.80 -6.85 -8.82
N SER A 35 -3.68 -7.71 -9.83
CA SER A 35 -3.29 -7.28 -11.18
C SER A 35 -4.25 -6.28 -11.81
N ASN A 36 -5.51 -6.24 -11.36
CA ASN A 36 -6.52 -5.30 -11.83
C ASN A 36 -6.45 -3.94 -11.14
N LEU A 37 -5.65 -3.78 -10.09
CA LEU A 37 -5.56 -2.57 -9.27
C LEU A 37 -4.20 -1.88 -9.45
N ARG A 38 -3.92 -1.44 -10.67
CA ARG A 38 -2.65 -0.80 -11.08
C ARG A 38 -2.82 0.63 -11.57
N GLY A 39 -3.90 1.29 -11.13
CA GLY A 39 -4.36 2.57 -11.63
C GLY A 39 -3.77 3.79 -10.94
N GLY A 40 -3.65 3.71 -9.62
CA GLY A 40 -3.12 4.71 -8.73
C GLY A 40 -2.76 4.04 -7.41
N TYR A 41 -1.90 4.69 -6.63
CA TYR A 41 -1.33 4.16 -5.40
C TYR A 41 -1.25 5.27 -4.36
N GLU A 42 -1.59 4.97 -3.12
CA GLU A 42 -1.49 5.91 -2.01
C GLU A 42 -0.97 5.16 -0.81
N PHE A 43 -0.01 5.75 -0.12
CA PHE A 43 0.43 5.30 1.17
C PHE A 43 0.09 6.35 2.22
N VAL A 44 -0.67 5.95 3.22
CA VAL A 44 -0.94 6.79 4.39
C VAL A 44 -0.07 6.31 5.53
N TYR A 45 0.87 7.16 5.93
CA TYR A 45 1.80 6.88 7.02
C TYR A 45 1.17 7.23 8.37
N GLN A 46 1.12 6.27 9.29
CA GLN A 46 0.69 6.45 10.67
C GLN A 46 1.75 5.98 11.69
N GLY A 47 3.00 5.85 11.26
CA GLY A 47 4.15 5.48 12.10
C GLY A 47 4.88 4.21 11.66
N GLN A 48 4.31 3.42 10.75
CA GLN A 48 4.95 2.23 10.18
C GLN A 48 5.42 2.53 8.77
N THR A 49 6.67 2.22 8.45
CA THR A 49 7.20 2.35 7.09
C THR A 49 6.74 1.19 6.21
N ALA A 50 6.77 1.39 4.89
CA ALA A 50 6.45 0.34 3.93
C ALA A 50 7.45 0.34 2.77
N SER A 51 7.52 -0.76 2.04
CA SER A 51 8.35 -0.89 0.85
C SER A 51 7.54 -1.52 -0.28
N ALA A 52 7.63 -0.94 -1.48
CA ALA A 52 7.07 -1.51 -2.69
C ALA A 52 8.12 -2.32 -3.46
N TYR A 53 7.67 -3.42 -4.03
CA TYR A 53 8.48 -4.37 -4.81
C TYR A 53 7.83 -4.57 -6.17
N ASN A 54 8.64 -4.72 -7.21
CA ASN A 54 8.18 -5.08 -8.56
C ASN A 54 8.01 -6.59 -8.76
N GLN A 55 8.35 -7.40 -7.75
CA GLN A 55 8.18 -8.85 -7.73
C GLN A 55 7.16 -9.26 -6.66
N PRO A 56 6.46 -10.38 -6.85
CA PRO A 56 5.49 -10.88 -5.88
C PRO A 56 6.16 -11.31 -4.57
N ASN A 57 5.38 -11.34 -3.50
CA ASN A 57 5.75 -11.80 -2.17
C ASN A 57 6.92 -11.02 -1.54
N CYS A 58 7.13 -9.78 -1.98
CA CYS A 58 8.23 -8.93 -1.52
C CYS A 58 9.61 -9.55 -1.79
N ASN A 59 9.69 -10.37 -2.84
CA ASN A 59 10.95 -10.92 -3.31
C ASN A 59 11.77 -9.84 -4.03
N GLY A 60 13.09 -10.03 -4.04
CA GLY A 60 14.01 -9.12 -4.71
C GLY A 60 14.26 -7.82 -3.93
N VAL A 61 14.59 -6.76 -4.66
CA VAL A 61 15.00 -5.48 -4.09
C VAL A 61 13.81 -4.53 -4.01
N ALA A 62 13.65 -3.86 -2.87
CA ALA A 62 12.65 -2.80 -2.71
C ALA A 62 12.92 -1.67 -3.70
N GLN A 63 11.91 -1.31 -4.49
CA GLN A 63 12.02 -0.26 -5.51
C GLN A 63 11.64 1.11 -4.95
N THR A 64 10.79 1.15 -3.93
CA THR A 64 10.34 2.39 -3.32
C THR A 64 10.12 2.15 -1.83
N GLY A 65 10.73 2.98 -0.99
CA GLY A 65 10.49 3.01 0.45
C GLY A 65 9.57 4.17 0.82
N PHE A 66 8.63 3.93 1.72
CA PHE A 66 7.71 4.93 2.24
C PHE A 66 8.00 5.17 3.72
N SER A 67 8.51 6.36 4.02
CA SER A 67 8.75 6.86 5.38
C SER A 67 7.82 8.04 5.76
N GLY A 68 6.90 8.40 4.86
CA GLY A 68 5.89 9.43 5.01
C GLY A 68 4.73 9.17 4.05
N GLY A 69 3.66 9.98 4.12
CA GLY A 69 2.52 9.84 3.21
C GLY A 69 2.90 10.13 1.75
N ALA A 70 2.36 9.37 0.80
CA ALA A 70 2.63 9.49 -0.63
C ALA A 70 1.38 9.14 -1.47
N GLN A 71 1.22 9.77 -2.64
CA GLN A 71 0.10 9.61 -3.57
C GLN A 71 0.61 9.73 -5.02
#